data_AF-A0AAX1Y8L6-F1
#
_entry.id   AF-A0AAX1Y8L6-F1
#
_cell.length_a   1.000
_cell.length_b   1.000
_cell.length_c   1.000
_cell.angle_alpha   90.00
_cell.angle_beta   90.00
_cell.angle_gamma   90.00
#
_symmetry.space_group_name_H-M   'P 1'
#
loop_
_entity.id
_entity.type
_entity.pdbx_description
1 polymer ?
#
loop_
_entity_poly.entity_id
_entity_poly.type
_entity_poly.pdbx_seq_one_letter_code
_entity_poly.pdbx_strand_id
1 'polypeptide(L)'
;MELSDGFLCKEFVLSLSQSNLCKIIHQSTSKRISEKRIAYLTDKLVELANRSYCAVKKTSPMMEEVRYYAQELLRLSERRQVVLNNMVALVQPLPEYDILWSIPGIAETTATSIIGELEDIRRFQSTNQINAFIDIDLRHYESGNFSPRNTSLNEEIPMSEKSCSSAFTTSLQLVILILAISMTFMRNEKEQ
;
A
#
# COMPACT_ATOMS: atom_id res chain seq x y z
N MET A 1 4.19 0.12 26.44
CA MET A 1 4.77 -1.23 26.29
C MET A 1 4.10 -1.83 25.08
N GLU A 2 4.74 -1.70 23.92
CA GLU A 2 4.20 -2.20 22.66
C GLU A 2 4.25 -3.73 22.63
N LEU A 3 3.43 -4.34 21.76
CA LEU A 3 3.32 -5.79 21.59
C LEU A 3 4.69 -6.48 21.38
N SER A 4 5.65 -5.74 20.82
CA SER A 4 7.02 -6.18 20.55
C SER A 4 7.76 -6.67 21.79
N ASP A 5 7.48 -6.13 22.98
CA ASP A 5 8.15 -6.53 24.24
C ASP A 5 7.37 -7.57 25.03
N GLY A 6 6.04 -7.64 24.84
CA GLY A 6 5.16 -8.46 25.68
C GLY A 6 4.99 -9.92 25.24
N PHE A 7 5.22 -10.24 23.96
CA PHE A 7 4.76 -11.50 23.36
C PHE A 7 5.85 -12.37 22.71
N LEU A 8 7.13 -12.04 22.87
CA LEU A 8 8.19 -12.80 22.19
C LEU A 8 8.25 -14.28 22.62
N CYS A 9 7.86 -14.59 23.86
CA CYS A 9 7.79 -15.98 24.33
C CYS A 9 6.65 -16.19 25.33
N LYS A 10 6.24 -17.45 25.48
CA LYS A 10 5.18 -17.85 26.42
C LYS A 10 5.47 -17.44 27.85
N GLU A 11 6.74 -17.44 28.24
CA GLU A 11 7.17 -17.10 29.59
C GLU A 11 6.93 -15.62 29.90
N PHE A 12 6.94 -14.72 28.90
CA PHE A 12 6.54 -13.32 29.09
C PHE A 12 5.04 -13.23 29.35
N VAL A 13 4.22 -13.90 28.54
CA VAL A 13 2.76 -13.91 28.68
C VAL A 13 2.34 -14.46 30.05
N LEU A 14 2.91 -15.58 30.47
CA LEU A 14 2.60 -16.23 31.74
C LEU A 14 3.15 -15.48 32.96
N SER A 15 4.15 -14.61 32.79
CA SER A 15 4.68 -13.77 33.88
C SER A 15 3.81 -12.55 34.20
N LEU A 16 2.87 -12.19 33.31
CA LEU A 16 2.02 -11.03 33.48
C LEU A 16 0.68 -11.42 34.13
N SER A 17 0.14 -10.51 34.94
CA SER A 17 -1.20 -10.68 35.48
C SER A 17 -2.25 -10.50 34.38
N GLN A 18 -3.41 -11.14 34.57
CA GLN A 18 -4.56 -11.03 33.67
C GLN A 18 -4.96 -9.57 33.41
N SER A 19 -4.96 -8.72 34.44
CA SER A 19 -5.27 -7.30 34.31
C SER A 19 -4.28 -6.55 33.42
N ASN A 20 -2.99 -6.90 33.49
CA ASN A 20 -1.96 -6.27 32.68
C ASN A 20 -2.06 -6.73 31.22
N LEU A 21 -2.35 -8.00 30.97
CA LEU A 21 -2.59 -8.53 29.62
C LEU A 21 -3.81 -7.86 28.98
N CYS A 22 -4.92 -7.69 29.70
CA CYS A 22 -6.08 -6.96 29.20
C CYS A 22 -5.73 -5.52 28.79
N LYS A 23 -4.94 -4.82 29.61
CA LYS A 23 -4.47 -3.45 29.31
C LYS A 23 -3.60 -3.40 28.06
N ILE A 24 -2.66 -4.32 27.93
CA ILE A 24 -1.77 -4.39 26.76
C ILE A 24 -2.58 -4.66 25.49
N ILE A 25 -3.49 -5.64 25.50
CA ILE A 25 -4.34 -5.95 24.33
C ILE A 25 -5.21 -4.74 23.96
N HIS A 26 -5.81 -4.07 24.95
CA HIS A 26 -6.61 -2.88 24.72
C HIS A 26 -5.80 -1.73 24.09
N GLN A 27 -4.57 -1.49 24.57
CA GLN A 27 -3.69 -0.44 24.06
C GLN A 27 -3.06 -0.77 22.71
N SER A 28 -2.95 -2.07 22.39
CA SER A 28 -2.28 -2.53 21.17
C SER A 28 -3.10 -2.38 19.89
N THR A 29 -4.38 -2.04 20.00
CA THR A 29 -5.29 -1.97 18.86
C THR A 29 -5.93 -0.60 18.78
N SER A 30 -6.01 -0.05 17.56
CA SER A 30 -6.74 1.19 17.27
C SER A 30 -8.26 0.98 17.17
N LYS A 31 -8.74 -0.27 17.27
CA LYS A 31 -10.16 -0.62 17.18
C LYS A 31 -10.86 -0.45 18.53
N ARG A 32 -12.11 0.00 18.51
CA ARG A 32 -12.98 -0.07 19.71
C ARG A 32 -13.38 -1.52 19.95
N ILE A 33 -12.78 -2.15 20.96
CA ILE A 33 -13.06 -3.54 21.37
C ILE A 33 -13.84 -3.50 22.70
N SER A 34 -14.89 -4.32 22.81
CA SER A 34 -15.64 -4.45 24.07
C SER A 34 -14.83 -5.17 25.14
N GLU A 35 -15.05 -4.82 26.41
CA GLU A 35 -14.35 -5.45 27.55
C GLU A 35 -14.50 -6.98 27.56
N LYS A 36 -15.71 -7.48 27.23
CA LYS A 36 -15.97 -8.92 27.10
C LYS A 36 -15.06 -9.59 26.07
N ARG A 37 -14.80 -8.92 24.94
CA ARG A 37 -13.94 -9.45 23.89
C ARG A 37 -12.47 -9.40 24.30
N ILE A 38 -12.05 -8.38 25.04
CA ILE A 38 -10.69 -8.28 25.59
C ILE A 38 -10.43 -9.44 26.56
N ALA A 39 -11.35 -9.66 27.52
CA ALA A 39 -11.24 -10.77 28.46
C ALA A 39 -11.13 -12.12 27.75
N TYR A 40 -12.00 -12.37 26.75
CA TYR A 40 -11.93 -13.57 25.91
C TYR A 40 -10.58 -13.73 25.20
N LEU A 41 -10.05 -12.65 24.62
CA LEU A 41 -8.76 -12.69 23.93
C LEU A 41 -7.60 -12.95 24.91
N THR A 42 -7.65 -12.35 26.10
CA THR A 42 -6.68 -12.59 27.17
C THR A 42 -6.73 -14.04 27.65
N ASP A 43 -7.90 -14.59 27.92
CA ASP A 43 -8.08 -15.99 28.34
C ASP A 43 -7.53 -16.94 27.27
N LYS A 44 -7.89 -16.70 26.00
CA LYS A 44 -7.42 -17.50 24.87
C LYS A 44 -5.90 -17.41 24.71
N LEU A 45 -5.31 -16.25 24.94
CA LEU A 45 -3.88 -16.03 24.84
C LEU A 45 -3.12 -16.77 25.94
N VAL A 46 -3.65 -16.77 27.17
CA VAL A 46 -3.09 -17.54 28.29
C VAL A 46 -3.23 -19.05 28.04
N GLU A 47 -4.38 -19.50 27.55
CA GLU A 47 -4.60 -20.91 27.16
C GLU A 47 -3.57 -21.37 26.13
N LEU A 48 -3.37 -20.58 25.06
CA LEU A 48 -2.39 -20.86 24.01
C LEU A 48 -0.96 -20.81 24.54
N ALA A 49 -0.63 -19.84 25.40
CA ALA A 49 0.69 -19.73 26.01
C ALA A 49 1.02 -20.99 26.85
N ASN A 50 0.08 -21.50 27.63
CA ASN A 50 0.26 -22.72 28.42
C ASN A 50 0.48 -23.96 27.55
N ARG A 51 -0.20 -24.06 26.40
CA ARG A 51 -0.04 -25.19 25.46
C ARG A 51 1.18 -25.08 24.56
N SER A 52 1.76 -23.88 24.44
CA SER A 52 2.87 -23.64 23.51
C SER A 52 4.19 -24.23 24.00
N TYR A 53 5.01 -24.68 23.06
CA TYR A 53 6.39 -25.08 23.30
C TYR A 53 7.34 -24.02 22.71
N CYS A 54 8.24 -23.48 23.53
CA CYS A 54 9.20 -22.49 23.06
C CYS A 54 10.46 -23.17 22.53
N ALA A 55 10.81 -22.88 21.28
CA ALA A 55 12.07 -23.32 20.69
C ALA A 55 13.28 -22.58 21.28
N VAL A 56 13.08 -21.34 21.75
CA VAL A 56 14.12 -20.46 22.28
C VAL A 56 13.76 -20.05 23.71
N LYS A 57 14.75 -20.07 24.61
CA LYS A 57 14.61 -19.64 26.00
C LYS A 57 14.49 -18.12 26.10
N LYS A 58 13.78 -17.61 27.11
CA LYS A 58 13.66 -16.16 27.38
C LYS A 58 15.00 -15.45 27.57
N THR A 59 16.02 -16.14 28.07
CA THR A 59 17.37 -15.58 28.31
C THR A 59 18.31 -15.68 27.11
N SER A 60 17.83 -16.19 25.97
CA SER A 60 18.66 -16.33 24.77
C SER A 60 18.99 -14.95 24.16
N PRO A 61 20.22 -14.73 23.67
CA PRO A 61 20.57 -13.51 22.92
C PRO A 61 19.70 -13.31 21.67
N MET A 62 19.12 -14.39 21.12
CA MET A 62 18.16 -14.28 20.00
C MET A 62 16.92 -13.45 20.35
N MET A 63 16.54 -13.39 21.64
CA MET A 63 15.39 -12.58 22.07
C MET A 63 15.69 -11.09 21.97
N GLU A 64 16.95 -10.69 22.14
CA GLU A 64 17.38 -9.31 21.97
C GLU A 64 17.37 -8.90 20.50
N GLU A 65 17.86 -9.78 19.62
CA GLU A 65 17.81 -9.58 18.17
C GLU A 65 16.38 -9.39 17.67
N VAL A 66 15.45 -10.27 18.09
CA VAL A 66 14.03 -10.15 17.70
C VAL A 66 13.43 -8.83 18.19
N ARG A 67 13.76 -8.40 19.42
CA ARG A 67 13.31 -7.11 19.95
C ARG A 67 13.85 -5.95 19.12
N TYR A 68 15.14 -5.99 18.80
CA TYR A 68 15.80 -4.98 17.96
C TYR A 68 15.12 -4.85 16.60
N TYR A 69 14.92 -5.94 15.87
CA TYR A 69 14.25 -5.89 14.58
C TYR A 69 12.79 -5.47 14.67
N ALA A 70 12.06 -5.87 15.72
CA ALA A 70 10.68 -5.44 15.93
C ALA A 70 10.60 -3.92 16.14
N GLN A 71 11.50 -3.35 16.94
CA GLN A 71 11.58 -1.89 17.15
C GLN A 71 12.00 -1.16 15.86
N GLU A 72 12.96 -1.71 15.12
CA GLU A 72 13.40 -1.12 13.86
C GLU A 72 12.28 -1.14 12.81
N LEU A 73 11.49 -2.22 12.75
CA LEU A 73 10.30 -2.28 11.88
C LEU A 73 9.27 -1.20 12.24
N LEU A 74 9.02 -0.97 13.53
CA LEU A 74 8.12 0.10 13.99
C LEU A 74 8.64 1.47 13.57
N ARG A 75 9.92 1.74 13.83
CA ARG A 75 10.59 2.99 13.44
C ARG A 75 10.52 3.23 11.93
N LEU A 76 10.75 2.20 11.13
CA LEU A 76 10.65 2.28 9.66
C LEU A 76 9.21 2.50 9.20
N SER A 77 8.23 1.89 9.86
CA SER A 77 6.81 2.08 9.57
C SER A 77 6.36 3.53 9.83
N GLU A 78 6.75 4.10 10.98
CA GLU A 78 6.48 5.50 11.31
C GLU A 78 7.16 6.45 10.31
N ARG A 79 8.43 6.20 9.99
CA ARG A 79 9.17 7.00 9.00
C ARG A 79 8.51 6.94 7.63
N ARG A 80 8.03 5.76 7.21
CA ARG A 80 7.28 5.60 5.96
C ARG A 80 6.03 6.47 5.96
N GLN A 81 5.28 6.51 7.06
CA GLN A 81 4.09 7.35 7.16
C GLN A 81 4.42 8.85 7.06
N VAL A 82 5.50 9.30 7.69
CA VAL A 82 5.95 10.70 7.59
C VAL A 82 6.32 11.05 6.14
N VAL A 83 7.09 10.20 5.47
CA VAL A 83 7.46 10.42 4.06
C VAL A 83 6.22 10.45 3.18
N LEU A 84 5.27 9.53 3.39
CA LEU A 84 4.02 9.48 2.63
C LEU A 84 3.22 10.78 2.81
N ASN A 85 3.07 11.27 4.05
CA ASN A 85 2.35 12.52 4.31
C ASN A 85 3.04 13.71 3.62
N ASN A 86 4.37 13.75 3.60
CA ASN A 86 5.12 14.79 2.88
C ASN A 86 4.88 14.70 1.36
N MET A 87 4.86 13.49 0.79
CA MET A 87 4.54 13.29 -0.63
C MET A 87 3.13 13.74 -0.96
N VAL A 88 2.13 13.43 -0.12
CA VAL A 88 0.75 13.92 -0.29
C VAL A 88 0.72 15.45 -0.26
N ALA A 89 1.40 16.09 0.70
CA ALA A 89 1.43 17.55 0.80
C ALA A 89 2.07 18.24 -0.41
N LEU A 90 3.05 17.61 -1.07
CA LEU A 90 3.66 18.12 -2.29
C LEU A 90 2.72 18.02 -3.50
N VAL A 91 1.87 16.99 -3.51
CA VAL A 91 1.02 16.67 -4.65
C VAL A 91 -0.36 17.33 -4.55
N GLN A 92 -0.88 17.57 -3.34
CA GLN A 92 -2.18 18.22 -3.10
C GLN A 92 -2.41 19.54 -3.86
N PRO A 93 -1.42 20.44 -4.03
CA PRO A 93 -1.60 21.69 -4.77
C PRO A 93 -1.68 21.53 -6.28
N LEU A 94 -1.38 20.34 -6.82
CA LEU A 94 -1.33 20.08 -8.26
C LEU A 94 -2.75 19.85 -8.80
N PRO A 95 -3.11 20.41 -9.97
CA PRO A 95 -4.44 20.25 -10.54
C PRO A 95 -4.78 18.78 -10.86
N GLU A 96 -3.77 17.95 -11.11
CA GLU A 96 -3.92 16.51 -11.36
C GLU A 96 -4.45 15.77 -10.12
N TYR A 97 -4.12 16.25 -8.91
CA TYR A 97 -4.52 15.60 -7.67
C TYR A 97 -6.04 15.65 -7.49
N ASP A 98 -6.65 16.83 -7.69
CA ASP A 98 -8.10 17.00 -7.57
C ASP A 98 -8.87 16.12 -8.59
N ILE A 99 -8.32 15.99 -9.80
CA ILE A 99 -8.90 15.12 -10.84
C ILE A 99 -8.85 13.66 -10.40
N LEU A 100 -7.70 13.16 -9.94
CA LEU A 100 -7.57 11.78 -9.47
C LEU A 100 -8.43 11.53 -8.22
N TRP A 101 -8.42 12.45 -7.26
CA TRP A 101 -9.21 12.34 -6.04
C TRP A 101 -10.73 12.33 -6.29
N SER A 102 -11.19 12.97 -7.38
CA SER A 102 -12.60 12.95 -7.77
C SER A 102 -13.12 11.56 -8.19
N ILE A 103 -12.23 10.61 -8.50
CA ILE A 103 -12.59 9.28 -8.97
C ILE A 103 -12.88 8.37 -7.76
N PRO A 104 -14.10 7.81 -7.66
CA PRO A 104 -14.44 6.90 -6.57
C PRO A 104 -13.49 5.70 -6.51
N GLY A 105 -12.89 5.47 -5.34
CA GLY A 105 -11.93 4.38 -5.12
C GLY A 105 -10.46 4.78 -5.21
N ILE A 106 -10.14 6.02 -5.62
CA ILE A 106 -8.78 6.58 -5.49
C ILE A 106 -8.59 7.14 -4.09
N ALA A 107 -7.62 6.59 -3.36
CA ALA A 107 -7.16 7.12 -2.08
C ALA A 107 -5.99 8.12 -2.26
N GLU A 108 -5.66 8.91 -1.24
CA GLU A 108 -4.63 9.97 -1.34
C GLU A 108 -3.29 9.36 -1.72
N THR A 109 -2.97 8.21 -1.11
CA THR A 109 -1.76 7.43 -1.40
C THR A 109 -1.71 6.99 -2.86
N THR A 110 -2.85 6.61 -3.43
CA THR A 110 -2.94 6.12 -4.81
C THR A 110 -2.81 7.27 -5.80
N ALA A 111 -3.47 8.40 -5.54
CA ALA A 111 -3.32 9.63 -6.33
C ALA A 111 -1.86 10.12 -6.31
N THR A 112 -1.26 10.18 -5.12
CA THR A 112 0.15 10.55 -4.95
C THR A 112 1.09 9.58 -5.66
N SER A 113 0.84 8.27 -5.61
CA SER A 113 1.63 7.29 -6.38
C SER A 113 1.50 7.52 -7.89
N ILE A 114 0.28 7.70 -8.42
CA ILE A 114 0.09 7.94 -9.86
C ILE A 114 0.83 9.19 -10.32
N ILE A 115 0.72 10.28 -9.56
CA ILE A 115 1.42 11.54 -9.89
C ILE A 115 2.94 11.37 -9.74
N GLY A 116 3.41 10.63 -8.73
CA GLY A 116 4.84 10.34 -8.56
C GLY A 116 5.43 9.48 -9.68
N GLU A 117 4.68 8.50 -10.22
CA GLU A 117 5.13 7.61 -11.29
C GLU A 117 5.05 8.29 -12.68
N LEU A 118 3.98 9.06 -12.93
CA LEU A 118 3.82 9.81 -14.19
C LEU A 118 4.65 11.09 -14.22
N GLU A 119 5.00 11.62 -13.04
CA GLU A 119 5.70 12.88 -12.83
C GLU A 119 4.95 14.05 -13.49
N ASP A 120 5.35 14.50 -14.68
CA ASP A 120 4.63 15.52 -15.44
C ASP A 120 3.77 14.88 -16.55
N ILE A 121 2.46 14.82 -16.34
CA ILE A 121 1.52 14.28 -17.34
C ILE A 121 1.51 15.10 -18.64
N ARG A 122 1.90 16.38 -18.60
CA ARG A 122 1.90 17.27 -19.78
C ARG A 122 3.04 16.95 -20.74
N ARG A 123 3.99 16.09 -20.36
CA ARG A 123 5.02 15.58 -21.29
C ARG A 123 4.42 14.69 -22.38
N PHE A 124 3.26 14.10 -22.12
CA PHE A 124 2.58 13.23 -23.07
C PHE A 124 1.65 14.06 -23.97
N GLN A 125 1.90 14.02 -25.27
CA GLN A 125 1.11 14.73 -26.28
C GLN A 125 -0.15 13.95 -26.70
N SER A 126 -0.27 12.68 -26.31
CA SER A 126 -1.45 11.84 -26.58
C SER A 126 -1.58 10.69 -25.58
N THR A 127 -2.80 10.17 -25.42
CA THR A 127 -3.09 9.01 -24.56
C THR A 127 -2.30 7.76 -24.99
N ASN A 128 -2.00 7.61 -26.28
CA ASN A 128 -1.18 6.49 -26.79
C ASN A 128 0.25 6.51 -26.23
N GLN A 129 0.82 7.69 -25.98
CA GLN A 129 2.14 7.79 -25.36
C GLN A 129 2.10 7.38 -23.89
N ILE A 130 1.02 7.70 -23.18
CA ILE A 130 0.81 7.23 -21.81
C ILE A 130 0.67 5.70 -21.80
N ASN A 131 -0.16 5.14 -22.68
CA ASN A 131 -0.36 3.70 -22.84
C ASN A 131 0.96 2.96 -23.10
N ALA A 132 1.79 3.49 -24.01
CA ALA A 132 3.12 2.95 -24.28
C ALA A 132 4.07 3.07 -23.08
N PHE A 133 4.00 4.18 -22.34
CA PHE A 133 4.83 4.41 -21.14
C PHE A 133 4.51 3.41 -20.02
N ILE A 134 3.24 3.10 -19.81
CA ILE A 134 2.78 2.14 -18.81
C ILE A 134 2.72 0.69 -19.33
N ASP A 135 3.21 0.46 -20.56
CA ASP A 135 3.20 -0.84 -21.26
C ASP A 135 1.80 -1.50 -21.33
N ILE A 136 0.74 -0.68 -21.45
CA ILE A 136 -0.63 -1.14 -21.66
C ILE A 136 -0.95 -1.01 -23.15
N ASP A 137 -1.01 -2.14 -23.84
CA ASP A 137 -1.41 -2.20 -25.24
C ASP A 137 -2.94 -2.29 -25.36
N LEU A 138 -3.61 -1.13 -25.40
CA LEU A 138 -5.03 -1.02 -25.75
C LEU A 138 -5.19 -1.25 -27.27
N ARG A 139 -4.89 -2.45 -27.76
CA ARG A 139 -5.29 -2.81 -29.13
C ARG A 139 -6.80 -2.71 -29.23
N HIS A 140 -7.26 -1.73 -30.00
CA HIS A 140 -8.65 -1.59 -30.39
C HIS A 140 -9.11 -2.88 -31.06
N TYR A 141 -9.84 -3.72 -30.33
CA TYR A 141 -10.67 -4.76 -30.93
C TYR A 141 -11.98 -4.10 -31.34
N GLU A 142 -11.99 -3.43 -32.50
CA GLU A 142 -13.25 -3.10 -33.15
C GLU A 142 -13.84 -4.40 -33.69
N SER A 143 -15.04 -4.75 -33.22
CA SER A 143 -15.84 -5.80 -33.82
C SER A 143 -16.15 -5.42 -35.28
N GLY A 144 -15.39 -5.99 -36.21
CA GLY A 144 -15.73 -6.03 -37.63
C GLY A 144 -15.44 -4.76 -38.43
N ASN A 145 -14.17 -4.48 -38.72
CA ASN A 145 -13.64 -4.30 -40.09
C ASN A 145 -12.23 -3.69 -40.03
N PHE A 146 -11.23 -4.48 -40.43
CA PHE A 146 -9.84 -4.07 -40.46
C PHE A 146 -9.60 -3.03 -41.56
N SER A 147 -9.16 -1.82 -41.17
CA SER A 147 -8.54 -0.88 -42.11
C SER A 147 -7.14 -0.53 -41.61
N PRO A 148 -6.07 -0.93 -42.31
CA PRO A 148 -4.71 -0.66 -41.88
C PRO A 148 -4.38 0.80 -42.18
N ARG A 149 -4.39 1.67 -41.18
CA ARG A 149 -3.80 3.00 -41.33
C ARG A 149 -2.40 2.99 -40.74
N ASN A 150 -1.44 2.82 -41.64
CA ASN A 150 -0.01 2.96 -41.39
C ASN A 150 0.28 4.39 -40.94
N THR A 151 0.86 4.58 -39.75
CA THR A 151 1.70 5.76 -39.51
C THR A 151 2.86 5.37 -38.60
N SER A 152 4.00 5.15 -39.26
CA SER A 152 5.38 5.30 -38.80
C SER A 152 5.64 5.37 -37.29
N LEU A 153 6.23 4.27 -36.79
CA LEU A 153 7.31 4.31 -35.80
C LEU A 153 8.28 5.44 -36.18
N ASN A 154 8.49 6.41 -35.28
CA ASN A 154 9.70 7.24 -35.19
C ASN A 154 9.57 8.08 -33.92
N GLU A 155 10.06 7.55 -32.80
CA GLU A 155 11.03 8.20 -31.91
C GLU A 155 11.22 7.29 -30.69
N GLU A 156 12.44 6.78 -30.55
CA GLU A 156 12.87 6.01 -29.40
C GLU A 156 12.83 6.92 -28.16
N ILE A 157 11.81 6.77 -27.32
CA ILE A 157 11.88 7.32 -25.96
C ILE A 157 12.97 6.51 -25.24
N PRO A 158 14.05 7.16 -24.77
CA PRO A 158 15.17 6.44 -24.17
C PRO A 158 14.67 5.65 -22.97
N MET A 159 14.87 4.34 -23.04
CA MET A 159 14.59 3.40 -21.95
C MET A 159 15.39 3.81 -20.72
N SER A 160 14.77 4.54 -19.80
CA SER A 160 15.25 4.68 -18.44
C SER A 160 14.90 3.40 -17.68
N GLU A 161 15.88 2.51 -17.65
CA GLU A 161 16.17 1.54 -16.59
C GLU A 161 15.02 1.19 -15.61
N LYS A 162 14.19 0.23 -16.01
CA LYS A 162 13.81 -1.01 -15.28
C LYS A 162 13.74 -1.04 -13.74
N SER A 163 13.37 0.04 -13.04
CA SER A 163 13.26 0.01 -11.57
C SER A 163 11.84 -0.05 -11.00
N CYS A 164 10.78 0.17 -11.79
CA CYS A 164 9.41 0.23 -11.24
C CYS A 164 8.39 -0.78 -11.80
N SER A 165 8.83 -1.96 -12.29
CA SER A 165 7.88 -3.01 -12.71
C SER A 165 7.23 -3.76 -11.51
N SER A 166 7.86 -3.78 -10.34
CA SER A 166 7.33 -4.50 -9.17
C SER A 166 6.27 -3.72 -8.38
N ALA A 167 6.19 -2.40 -8.52
CA ALA A 167 5.14 -1.60 -7.89
C ALA A 167 3.80 -1.67 -8.66
N PHE A 168 3.86 -1.85 -9.99
CA PHE A 168 2.68 -1.87 -10.85
C PHE A 168 1.94 -3.23 -10.85
N THR A 169 2.64 -4.35 -10.62
CA THR A 169 2.04 -5.70 -10.74
C THR A 169 1.24 -6.15 -9.52
N THR A 170 1.37 -5.50 -8.36
CA THR A 170 0.56 -5.86 -7.17
C THR A 170 -0.81 -5.20 -7.12
N SER A 171 -1.16 -4.39 -8.11
CA SER A 171 -2.40 -3.63 -8.09
C SER A 171 -3.25 -3.94 -9.33
N LEU A 172 -3.98 -5.07 -9.25
CA LEU A 172 -5.18 -5.29 -10.06
C LEU A 172 -6.17 -4.10 -9.92
N GLN A 173 -6.07 -3.34 -8.83
CA GLN A 173 -6.80 -2.08 -8.62
C GLN A 173 -6.29 -0.93 -9.51
N LEU A 174 -4.99 -0.80 -9.78
CA LEU A 174 -4.45 0.29 -10.62
C LEU A 174 -4.85 0.12 -12.09
N VAL A 175 -4.89 -1.11 -12.61
CA VAL A 175 -5.29 -1.37 -14.00
C VAL A 175 -6.76 -0.97 -14.24
N ILE A 176 -7.64 -1.31 -13.29
CA ILE A 176 -9.06 -0.91 -13.33
C ILE A 176 -9.19 0.62 -13.24
N LEU A 177 -8.33 1.25 -12.46
CA LEU A 177 -8.33 2.69 -12.23
C LEU A 177 -7.81 3.49 -13.44
N ILE A 178 -6.76 3.01 -14.11
CA ILE A 178 -6.24 3.60 -15.36
C ILE A 178 -7.27 3.44 -16.50
N LEU A 179 -7.95 2.28 -16.56
CA LEU A 179 -9.10 2.09 -17.46
C LEU A 179 -10.23 3.07 -17.15
N ALA A 180 -10.52 3.32 -15.87
CA ALA A 180 -11.55 4.29 -15.45
C ALA A 180 -11.17 5.74 -15.82
N ILE A 181 -9.92 6.16 -15.56
CA ILE A 181 -9.39 7.49 -15.92
C ILE A 181 -9.52 7.72 -17.43
N SER A 182 -9.11 6.75 -18.24
CA SER A 182 -9.24 6.81 -19.70
C SER A 182 -10.70 6.90 -20.15
N MET A 183 -11.63 6.19 -19.51
CA MET A 183 -13.06 6.28 -19.86
C MET A 183 -13.72 7.60 -19.43
N THR A 184 -13.34 8.18 -18.30
CA THR A 184 -13.84 9.51 -17.88
C THR A 184 -13.28 10.64 -18.75
N PHE A 185 -12.01 10.56 -19.16
CA PHE A 185 -11.41 11.52 -20.08
C PHE A 185 -12.12 11.53 -21.45
N MET A 186 -12.44 10.34 -21.98
CA MET A 186 -13.22 10.17 -23.22
C MET A 186 -14.67 10.69 -23.14
N ARG A 187 -15.22 10.91 -21.94
CA ARG A 187 -16.58 11.45 -21.77
C ARG A 187 -16.62 12.98 -21.86
N ASN A 188 -15.52 13.66 -21.54
CA ASN A 188 -15.46 15.12 -21.57
C ASN A 188 -15.10 15.69 -22.96
N GLU A 189 -14.45 14.93 -23.84
CA GLU A 189 -14.19 15.37 -25.23
C GLU A 189 -15.41 15.26 -26.17
N LYS A 190 -16.50 14.61 -25.76
CA LYS A 190 -17.72 14.49 -26.58
C LYS A 190 -18.76 15.59 -26.33
N GLU A 191 -18.53 16.48 -25.36
CA GLU A 191 -19.40 17.62 -25.07
C GLU A 191 -18.78 18.98 -25.47
N GLN A 192 -17.81 18.99 -26.40
CA GLN A 192 -17.25 20.21 -26.99
C GLN A 192 -17.32 20.20 -28.51
#